data_AF-A0A060SZ87-F1
#
_entry.id   AF-A0A060SZ87-F1
#
_cell.length_a   1.000
_cell.length_b   1.000
_cell.length_c   1.000
_cell.angle_alpha   90.00
_cell.angle_beta   90.00
_cell.angle_gamma   90.00
#
_symmetry.space_group_name_H-M   'P 1'
#
loop_
_entity.id
_entity.type
_entity.pdbx_description
1 polymer ?
#
loop_
_entity_poly.entity_id
_entity_poly.type
_entity_poly.pdbx_seq_one_letter_code
_entity_poly.pdbx_strand_id
1 'polypeptide(L)'
;MSTAPNITVLETMSEAEYYPPFASFFGFAGCAAAMVLSSAGAAIGTAKSGIGIAGISTFRPDLMMKSLIPVVMSGILAVYGLVVSVLIAGGMAPEEQYSLFHGFMHLACGLCVGFAALAAGYAIGIVGDEGVRQLMHQSRLFVGIVLILIFAEVLGLYG
;
A
#
# COMPACT_ATOMS: atom_id res chain seq x y z
N MET A 1 47.07 -3.62 -39.94
CA MET A 1 45.64 -3.29 -39.80
C MET A 1 45.25 -3.66 -38.37
N SER A 2 45.61 -2.80 -37.42
CA SER A 2 45.52 -3.00 -35.97
C SER A 2 44.98 -1.71 -35.38
N THR A 3 43.67 -1.65 -35.15
CA THR A 3 42.98 -0.62 -34.35
C THR A 3 41.51 -1.04 -34.19
N ALA A 4 41.14 -1.61 -33.03
CA ALA A 4 39.83 -1.50 -32.34
C ALA A 4 39.54 -2.64 -31.32
N PRO A 5 40.36 -2.89 -30.28
CA PRO A 5 39.92 -3.63 -29.09
C PRO A 5 39.38 -2.72 -27.95
N ASN A 6 39.48 -1.39 -28.06
CA ASN A 6 39.11 -0.47 -26.98
C ASN A 6 37.63 -0.06 -26.94
N ILE A 7 36.84 -0.32 -27.99
CA ILE A 7 35.42 0.11 -28.03
C ILE A 7 34.54 -0.88 -27.26
N THR A 8 34.78 -2.18 -27.40
CA THR A 8 34.04 -3.23 -26.68
C THR A 8 34.31 -3.24 -25.17
N VAL A 9 35.51 -2.84 -24.73
CA VAL A 9 35.83 -2.72 -23.30
C VAL A 9 35.16 -1.49 -22.67
N LEU A 10 35.00 -0.40 -23.42
CA LEU A 10 34.27 0.77 -22.93
C LEU A 10 32.76 0.51 -22.84
N GLU A 11 32.19 -0.25 -23.78
CA GLU A 11 30.79 -0.69 -23.71
C GLU A 11 30.55 -1.61 -22.50
N THR A 12 31.42 -2.60 -22.23
CA THR A 12 31.27 -3.46 -21.05
C THR A 12 31.48 -2.71 -19.72
N MET A 13 32.35 -1.69 -19.68
CA MET A 13 32.48 -0.81 -18.52
C MET A 13 31.23 0.08 -18.32
N SER A 14 30.57 0.52 -19.40
CA SER A 14 29.32 1.27 -19.32
C SER A 14 28.12 0.40 -18.92
N GLU A 15 28.04 -0.85 -19.40
CA GLU A 15 27.00 -1.80 -19.00
C GLU A 15 27.14 -2.17 -17.52
N ALA A 16 28.36 -2.35 -17.01
CA ALA A 16 28.59 -2.57 -15.58
C ALA A 16 28.17 -1.37 -14.70
N GLU A 17 28.21 -0.15 -15.24
CA GLU A 17 27.82 1.07 -14.53
C GLU A 17 26.28 1.23 -14.43
N TYR A 18 25.54 0.85 -15.48
CA TYR A 18 24.07 0.92 -15.49
C TYR A 18 23.36 -0.32 -14.91
N TYR A 19 24.05 -1.48 -14.89
CA TYR A 19 23.50 -2.77 -14.44
C TYR A 19 24.33 -3.38 -13.29
N PRO A 20 24.44 -2.71 -12.13
CA PRO A 20 25.16 -3.27 -11.00
C PRO A 20 24.40 -4.47 -10.39
N PRO A 21 25.10 -5.48 -9.85
CA PRO A 21 24.47 -6.67 -9.25
C PRO A 21 23.62 -6.35 -8.01
N PHE A 22 23.80 -5.18 -7.39
CA PHE A 22 22.98 -4.71 -6.27
C PHE A 22 21.66 -4.04 -6.71
N ALA A 23 21.40 -3.87 -8.00
CA ALA A 23 20.17 -3.19 -8.47
C ALA A 23 18.89 -3.89 -7.99
N SER A 24 18.86 -5.23 -7.98
CA SER A 24 17.70 -6.02 -7.55
C SER A 24 17.35 -5.84 -6.07
N PHE A 25 18.30 -5.41 -5.22
CA PHE A 25 18.03 -5.10 -3.81
C PHE A 25 16.96 -4.01 -3.67
N PHE A 26 17.02 -2.97 -4.51
CA PHE A 26 16.05 -1.88 -4.49
C PHE A 26 14.66 -2.32 -4.98
N GLY A 27 14.60 -3.24 -5.96
CA GLY A 27 13.35 -3.84 -6.42
C GLY A 27 12.63 -4.65 -5.33
N PHE A 28 13.36 -5.52 -4.62
CA PHE A 28 12.82 -6.28 -3.49
C PHE A 28 12.47 -5.37 -2.30
N ALA A 29 13.26 -4.33 -2.03
CA ALA A 29 12.94 -3.34 -1.02
C ALA A 29 11.61 -2.60 -1.33
N GLY A 30 11.36 -2.27 -2.60
CA GLY A 30 10.07 -1.71 -3.05
C GLY A 30 8.90 -2.66 -2.82
N CYS A 31 9.05 -3.94 -3.22
CA CYS A 31 8.05 -4.98 -2.99
C CYS A 31 7.74 -5.18 -1.49
N ALA A 32 8.78 -5.20 -0.65
CA ALA A 32 8.61 -5.33 0.80
C ALA A 32 7.93 -4.09 1.40
N ALA A 33 8.35 -2.89 1.00
CA ALA A 33 7.79 -1.63 1.49
C ALA A 33 6.30 -1.50 1.13
N ALA A 34 5.92 -1.84 -0.10
CA ALA A 34 4.54 -1.84 -0.55
C ALA A 34 3.66 -2.73 0.33
N MET A 35 4.06 -3.99 0.57
CA MET A 35 3.28 -4.92 1.41
C MET A 35 3.23 -4.50 2.88
N VAL A 36 4.36 -4.18 3.47
CA VAL A 36 4.45 -3.96 4.92
C VAL A 36 3.69 -2.70 5.32
N LEU A 37 3.86 -1.60 4.58
CA LEU A 37 3.22 -0.33 4.92
C LEU A 37 1.71 -0.36 4.66
N SER A 38 1.28 -0.95 3.54
CA SER A 38 -0.16 -1.12 3.23
C SER A 38 -0.86 -2.04 4.24
N SER A 39 -0.22 -3.16 4.62
CA SER A 39 -0.73 -4.08 5.63
C SER A 39 -0.78 -3.43 7.01
N ALA A 40 0.20 -2.59 7.36
CA ALA A 40 0.18 -1.82 8.59
C ALA A 40 -0.98 -0.82 8.61
N GLY A 41 -1.22 -0.10 7.51
CA GLY A 41 -2.38 0.78 7.35
C GLY A 41 -3.71 0.03 7.53
N ALA A 42 -3.84 -1.11 6.86
CA ALA A 42 -5.02 -1.97 6.95
C ALA A 42 -5.24 -2.53 8.37
N ALA A 43 -4.17 -2.89 9.07
CA ALA A 43 -4.23 -3.39 10.45
C ALA A 43 -4.66 -2.30 11.43
N ILE A 44 -4.12 -1.07 11.30
CA ILE A 44 -4.49 0.06 12.17
C ILE A 44 -5.96 0.44 11.97
N GLY A 45 -6.42 0.54 10.73
CA GLY A 45 -7.81 0.88 10.42
C GLY A 45 -8.78 -0.19 10.93
N THR A 46 -8.43 -1.46 10.77
CA THR A 46 -9.21 -2.60 11.29
C THR A 46 -9.23 -2.63 12.81
N ALA A 47 -8.09 -2.44 13.47
CA ALA A 47 -7.98 -2.49 14.92
C ALA A 47 -8.82 -1.39 15.59
N LYS A 48 -8.69 -0.14 15.15
CA LYS A 48 -9.45 0.99 15.73
C LYS A 48 -10.95 0.86 15.47
N SER A 49 -11.34 0.57 14.23
CA SER A 49 -12.75 0.38 13.88
C SER A 49 -13.36 -0.83 14.62
N GLY A 50 -12.60 -1.92 14.76
CA GLY A 50 -13.01 -3.12 15.47
C GLY A 50 -13.28 -2.90 16.96
N ILE A 51 -12.47 -2.07 17.63
CA ILE A 51 -12.71 -1.67 19.03
C ILE A 51 -14.04 -0.92 19.15
N GLY A 52 -14.32 0.03 18.25
CA GLY A 52 -15.59 0.75 18.21
C GLY A 52 -16.79 -0.18 17.98
N ILE A 53 -16.69 -1.12 17.04
CA ILE A 53 -17.75 -2.10 16.73
C ILE A 53 -18.03 -3.02 17.91
N ALA A 54 -16.98 -3.56 18.55
CA ALA A 54 -17.12 -4.41 19.72
C ALA A 54 -17.71 -3.65 20.92
N GLY A 55 -17.38 -2.37 21.05
CA GLY A 55 -17.98 -1.49 22.06
C GLY A 55 -19.48 -1.35 21.87
N ILE A 56 -19.96 -1.08 20.64
CA ILE A 56 -21.38 -0.87 20.38
C ILE A 56 -22.20 -2.16 20.35
N SER A 57 -21.59 -3.29 19.97
CA SER A 57 -22.31 -4.56 19.76
C SER A 57 -22.88 -5.14 21.04
N THR A 58 -22.31 -4.79 22.19
CA THR A 58 -22.82 -5.18 23.52
C THR A 58 -24.13 -4.45 23.89
N PHE A 59 -24.36 -3.26 23.35
CA PHE A 59 -25.55 -2.46 23.63
C PHE A 59 -26.61 -2.56 22.53
N ARG A 60 -26.20 -2.51 21.26
CA ARG A 60 -27.08 -2.60 20.09
C ARG A 60 -26.51 -3.53 19.02
N PRO A 61 -26.71 -4.85 19.15
CA PRO A 61 -26.18 -5.83 18.20
C PRO A 61 -26.78 -5.66 16.79
N ASP A 62 -27.98 -5.09 16.66
CA ASP A 62 -28.63 -4.83 15.38
C ASP A 62 -27.81 -3.92 14.44
N LEU A 63 -26.97 -3.05 15.01
CA LEU A 63 -26.12 -2.11 14.26
C LEU A 63 -24.75 -2.71 13.89
N MET A 64 -24.41 -3.89 14.38
CA MET A 64 -23.10 -4.53 14.17
C MET A 64 -22.83 -4.76 12.68
N MET A 65 -23.77 -5.37 11.95
CA MET A 65 -23.58 -5.71 10.54
C MET A 65 -23.41 -4.46 9.65
N LYS A 66 -24.10 -3.36 9.98
CA LYS A 66 -23.95 -2.08 9.25
C LYS A 66 -22.59 -1.44 9.53
N SER A 67 -22.04 -1.64 10.72
CA SER A 67 -20.81 -1.03 11.17
C SER A 67 -19.54 -1.74 10.68
N LEU A 68 -19.65 -2.82 9.90
CA LEU A 68 -18.51 -3.54 9.33
C LEU A 68 -17.88 -2.86 8.11
N ILE A 69 -18.55 -1.87 7.51
CA ILE A 69 -18.07 -1.18 6.31
C ILE A 69 -16.65 -0.58 6.48
N PRO A 70 -16.31 0.14 7.57
CA PRO A 70 -14.96 0.69 7.75
C PRO A 70 -13.88 -0.39 7.82
N VAL A 71 -14.19 -1.57 8.38
CA VAL A 71 -13.25 -2.71 8.46
C VAL A 71 -12.99 -3.27 7.06
N VAL A 72 -14.03 -3.44 6.25
CA VAL A 72 -13.88 -3.92 4.87
C VAL A 72 -13.09 -2.92 4.03
N MET A 73 -13.38 -1.61 4.17
CA MET A 73 -12.63 -0.56 3.47
C MET A 73 -11.16 -0.52 3.87
N SER A 74 -10.84 -0.71 5.15
CA SER A 74 -9.46 -0.84 5.61
C SER A 74 -8.76 -2.07 5.00
N GLY A 75 -9.48 -3.16 4.76
CA GLY A 75 -8.93 -4.37 4.13
C GLY A 75 -8.54 -4.19 2.67
N ILE A 76 -9.22 -3.32 1.93
CA ILE A 76 -8.93 -3.04 0.51
C ILE A 76 -7.54 -2.41 0.34
N LEU A 77 -7.08 -1.62 1.32
CA LEU A 77 -5.74 -1.01 1.31
C LEU A 77 -4.60 -2.04 1.20
N ALA A 78 -4.74 -3.20 1.85
CA ALA A 78 -3.75 -4.27 1.75
C ALA A 78 -3.72 -4.89 0.35
N VAL A 79 -4.87 -4.90 -0.36
CA VAL A 79 -4.95 -5.39 -1.74
C VAL A 79 -4.21 -4.45 -2.69
N TYR A 80 -4.24 -3.13 -2.45
CA TYR A 80 -3.46 -2.18 -3.26
C TYR A 80 -1.96 -2.47 -3.20
N GLY A 81 -1.41 -2.64 -1.99
CA GLY A 81 -0.01 -3.03 -1.83
C GLY A 81 0.32 -4.40 -2.41
N LEU A 82 -0.61 -5.36 -2.31
CA LEU A 82 -0.47 -6.69 -2.92
C LEU A 82 -0.36 -6.63 -4.44
N VAL A 83 -1.25 -5.89 -5.10
CA VAL A 83 -1.24 -5.76 -6.56
C VAL A 83 0.07 -5.13 -7.03
N VAL A 84 0.51 -4.04 -6.40
CA VAL A 84 1.80 -3.39 -6.74
C VAL A 84 2.99 -4.33 -6.54
N SER A 85 3.01 -5.07 -5.43
CA SER A 85 4.08 -6.01 -5.12
C SER A 85 4.16 -7.17 -6.11
N VAL A 86 3.02 -7.72 -6.53
CA VAL A 86 2.95 -8.79 -7.54
C VAL A 86 3.42 -8.29 -8.91
N LEU A 87 3.05 -7.06 -9.29
CA LEU A 87 3.52 -6.46 -10.54
C LEU A 87 5.04 -6.22 -10.54
N ILE A 88 5.59 -5.73 -9.42
CA ILE A 88 7.04 -5.55 -9.25
C ILE A 88 7.74 -6.91 -9.34
N ALA A 89 7.23 -7.94 -8.65
CA ALA A 89 7.80 -9.29 -8.67
C ALA A 89 7.75 -9.92 -10.07
N GLY A 90 6.66 -9.73 -10.82
CA GLY A 90 6.52 -10.20 -12.19
C GLY A 90 7.44 -9.50 -13.19
N GLY A 91 7.84 -8.26 -12.91
CA GLY A 91 8.79 -7.49 -13.71
C GLY A 91 10.27 -7.72 -13.38
N MET A 92 10.59 -8.60 -12.43
CA MET A 92 11.96 -8.95 -12.05
C MET A 92 12.30 -10.35 -12.56
N ALA A 93 12.82 -10.45 -13.79
CA ALA A 93 13.33 -11.70 -14.35
C ALA A 93 14.83 -11.87 -14.03
N PRO A 94 15.28 -13.04 -13.54
CA PRO A 94 16.69 -13.31 -13.25
C PRO A 94 17.58 -13.42 -14.50
N GLU A 95 16.97 -13.56 -15.68
CA GLU A 95 17.66 -13.69 -16.96
C GLU A 95 17.84 -12.33 -17.67
N GLU A 96 17.15 -11.27 -17.23
CA GLU A 96 17.24 -9.93 -17.82
C GLU A 96 18.19 -9.02 -17.06
N GLN A 97 18.89 -8.14 -17.79
CA GLN A 97 19.74 -7.10 -17.21
C GLN A 97 18.86 -6.06 -16.49
N TYR A 98 18.88 -6.10 -15.15
CA TYR A 98 18.08 -5.19 -14.32
C TYR A 98 18.80 -3.85 -14.09
N SER A 99 18.32 -2.78 -14.72
CA SER A 99 18.95 -1.45 -14.61
C SER A 99 18.76 -0.85 -13.21
N LEU A 100 19.76 -0.12 -12.74
CA LEU A 100 19.67 0.64 -11.49
C LEU A 100 18.49 1.64 -11.48
N PHE A 101 18.16 2.22 -12.65
CA PHE A 101 17.00 3.10 -12.79
C PHE A 101 15.68 2.38 -12.49
N HIS A 102 15.52 1.15 -13.01
CA HIS A 102 14.35 0.32 -12.70
C HIS A 102 14.29 -0.06 -11.22
N GLY A 103 15.45 -0.31 -10.59
CA GLY A 103 15.56 -0.54 -9.14
C GLY A 103 14.99 0.61 -8.31
N PHE A 104 15.42 1.84 -8.57
CA PHE A 104 14.89 3.00 -7.86
C PHE A 104 13.43 3.30 -8.19
N MET A 105 12.99 3.04 -9.43
CA MET A 105 11.59 3.21 -9.82
C MET A 105 10.66 2.24 -9.07
N HIS A 106 11.07 0.97 -8.93
CA HIS A 106 10.32 -0.02 -8.15
C HIS A 106 10.31 0.31 -6.66
N LEU A 107 11.42 0.80 -6.11
CA LEU A 107 11.47 1.30 -4.73
C LEU A 107 10.51 2.47 -4.50
N ALA A 108 10.54 3.47 -5.39
CA ALA A 108 9.67 4.64 -5.30
C ALA A 108 8.18 4.24 -5.42
N CYS A 109 7.85 3.35 -6.36
CA CYS A 109 6.50 2.81 -6.52
C CYS A 109 5.98 2.17 -5.22
N GLY A 110 6.80 1.31 -4.59
CA GLY A 110 6.41 0.67 -3.33
C GLY A 110 6.27 1.61 -2.13
N LEU A 111 7.11 2.66 -2.07
CA LEU A 111 7.01 3.67 -1.01
C LEU A 111 5.80 4.60 -1.19
N CYS A 112 5.48 5.00 -2.42
CA CYS A 112 4.31 5.83 -2.73
C CYS A 112 3.02 5.16 -2.27
N VAL A 113 2.74 3.94 -2.77
CA VAL A 113 1.54 3.18 -2.37
C VAL A 113 1.54 2.87 -0.87
N GLY A 114 2.71 2.54 -0.32
CA GLY A 114 2.85 2.17 1.09
C GLY A 114 2.45 3.31 2.04
N PHE A 115 3.03 4.50 1.86
CA PHE A 115 2.71 5.65 2.72
C PHE A 115 1.30 6.19 2.49
N ALA A 116 0.81 6.20 1.25
CA ALA A 116 -0.56 6.58 0.93
C ALA A 116 -1.58 5.66 1.62
N ALA A 117 -1.39 4.34 1.51
CA ALA A 117 -2.23 3.35 2.17
C ALA A 117 -2.15 3.42 3.71
N LEU A 118 -0.97 3.69 4.27
CA LEU A 118 -0.80 3.86 5.71
C LEU A 118 -1.54 5.10 6.24
N ALA A 119 -1.45 6.23 5.53
CA ALA A 119 -2.18 7.45 5.87
C ALA A 119 -3.70 7.26 5.74
N ALA A 120 -4.16 6.62 4.66
CA ALA A 120 -5.56 6.29 4.44
C ALA A 120 -6.11 5.38 5.56
N GLY A 121 -5.38 4.31 5.91
CA GLY A 121 -5.77 3.38 6.96
C GLY A 121 -5.84 4.03 8.35
N TYR A 122 -4.94 4.98 8.64
CA TYR A 122 -5.01 5.78 9.86
C TYR A 122 -6.26 6.66 9.93
N ALA A 123 -6.58 7.36 8.83
CA ALA A 123 -7.78 8.19 8.74
C ALA A 123 -9.07 7.36 8.87
N ILE A 124 -9.16 6.25 8.12
CA ILE A 124 -10.29 5.29 8.20
C ILE A 124 -10.47 4.78 9.62
N GLY A 125 -9.38 4.42 10.31
CA GLY A 125 -9.46 3.90 11.68
C GLY A 125 -10.04 4.89 12.69
N ILE A 126 -9.66 6.16 12.63
CA ILE A 126 -10.17 7.19 13.55
C ILE A 126 -11.63 7.53 13.23
N VAL A 127 -11.94 7.75 11.95
CA VAL A 127 -13.32 8.05 11.52
C VAL A 127 -14.24 6.86 11.79
N GLY A 128 -13.74 5.64 11.62
CA GLY A 128 -14.45 4.40 11.91
C GLY A 128 -14.79 4.24 13.39
N ASP A 129 -13.81 4.41 14.30
CA ASP A 129 -14.04 4.27 15.74
C ASP A 129 -15.06 5.30 16.26
N GLU A 130 -14.84 6.59 15.99
CA GLU A 130 -15.73 7.65 16.44
C GLU A 130 -17.10 7.62 15.73
N GLY A 131 -17.11 7.35 14.43
CA GLY A 131 -18.34 7.26 13.64
C GLY A 131 -19.24 6.12 14.12
N VAL A 132 -18.67 4.93 14.36
CA VAL A 132 -19.43 3.78 14.85
C VAL A 132 -19.97 4.03 16.26
N ARG A 133 -19.20 4.68 17.13
CA ARG A 133 -19.68 5.08 18.46
C ARG A 133 -20.86 6.04 18.37
N GLN A 134 -20.79 7.08 17.54
CA GLN A 134 -21.90 8.03 17.41
C GLN A 134 -23.15 7.46 16.74
N LEU A 135 -23.00 6.39 15.94
CA LEU A 135 -24.12 5.68 15.33
C LEU A 135 -25.10 5.12 16.38
N MET A 136 -24.64 4.89 17.62
CA MET A 136 -25.51 4.48 18.73
C MET A 136 -26.51 5.58 19.13
N HIS A 137 -26.19 6.85 18.94
CA HIS A 137 -27.08 7.95 19.30
C HIS A 137 -28.03 8.30 18.15
N GLN A 138 -27.54 8.30 16.91
CA GLN A 138 -28.33 8.68 15.75
C GLN A 138 -28.00 7.86 14.50
N SER A 139 -28.90 6.95 14.12
CA SER A 139 -28.73 6.05 12.97
C SER A 139 -28.71 6.78 11.62
N ARG A 140 -29.26 7.99 11.53
CA ARG A 140 -29.21 8.82 10.31
C ARG A 140 -27.80 9.31 9.96
N LEU A 141 -26.85 9.28 10.91
CA LEU A 141 -25.45 9.69 10.68
C LEU A 141 -24.69 8.70 9.77
N PHE A 142 -25.22 7.50 9.57
CA PHE A 142 -24.57 6.42 8.83
C PHE A 142 -24.07 6.84 7.44
N VAL A 143 -24.92 7.51 6.66
CA VAL A 143 -24.58 7.95 5.29
C VAL A 143 -23.43 8.97 5.32
N GLY A 144 -23.40 9.84 6.33
CA GLY A 144 -22.32 10.83 6.50
C GLY A 144 -20.98 10.17 6.84
N ILE A 145 -20.97 9.16 7.71
CA ILE A 145 -19.76 8.40 8.04
C ILE A 145 -19.21 7.71 6.79
N VAL A 146 -20.06 7.04 6.02
CA VAL A 146 -19.64 6.35 4.78
C VAL A 146 -19.07 7.34 3.76
N LEU A 147 -19.67 8.52 3.61
CA LEU A 147 -19.14 9.55 2.70
C LEU A 147 -17.73 10.01 3.09
N ILE A 148 -17.47 10.22 4.39
CA ILE A 148 -16.13 10.60 4.87
C ILE A 148 -15.12 9.47 4.64
N LEU A 149 -15.53 8.22 4.87
CA LEU A 149 -14.69 7.05 4.64
C LEU A 149 -14.29 6.88 3.17
N ILE A 150 -15.17 7.19 2.23
CA ILE A 150 -14.85 7.17 0.79
C ILE A 150 -13.73 8.19 0.49
N PHE A 151 -13.83 9.42 0.97
CA PHE A 151 -12.77 10.41 0.76
C PHE A 151 -11.44 10.01 1.42
N ALA A 152 -11.49 9.32 2.57
CA ALA A 152 -10.29 8.80 3.21
C ALA A 152 -9.66 7.65 2.41
N GLU A 153 -10.47 6.78 1.80
CA GLU A 153 -10.02 5.63 1.03
C GLU A 153 -9.39 6.04 -0.32
N VAL A 154 -9.92 7.08 -0.97
CA VAL A 154 -9.36 7.63 -2.21
C VAL A 154 -7.90 8.07 -2.06
N LEU A 155 -7.45 8.44 -0.85
CA LEU A 155 -6.03 8.71 -0.58
C LEU A 155 -5.15 7.49 -0.86
N GLY A 156 -5.61 6.29 -0.54
CA GLY A 156 -4.92 5.04 -0.82
C GLY A 156 -4.97 4.66 -2.30
N LEU A 157 -6.03 5.05 -3.01
CA LEU A 157 -6.18 4.82 -4.45
C LEU A 157 -5.25 5.72 -5.29
N TYR A 158 -4.89 6.90 -4.78
CA TYR A 158 -3.94 7.81 -5.42
C TYR A 158 -2.48 7.38 -5.29
N GLY A 159 -2.16 6.48 -4.35
CA GLY A 159 -0.82 5.95 -4.14
C GLY A 159 -0.48 4.81 -5.09
#